data_AF-A0A5P9CY10-F1
#
_entry.id   AF-A0A5P9CY10-F1
#
_cell.length_a   1.000
_cell.length_b   1.000
_cell.length_c   1.000
_cell.angle_alpha   90.00
_cell.angle_beta   90.00
_cell.angle_gamma   90.00
#
_symmetry.space_group_name_H-M   'P 1'
#
loop_
_entity.id
_entity.type
_entity.pdbx_description
1 polymer ?
#
loop_
_entity_poly.entity_id
_entity_poly.type
_entity_poly.pdbx_seq_one_letter_code
_entity_poly.pdbx_strand_id
1 'polypeptide(L)'
;MWHCLKRRARRRKDRAAELERAYRSVFLSTDGETVLADLAADCGIYQAPPVDLGARAGGYLDGRKALFARILSMLRIPPEEHAALQAAARLETLPEFEHDEEF
;
A
#
# COMPACT_ATOMS: atom_id res chain seq x y z
N MET A 1 9.85 -10.98 -36.13
CA MET A 1 9.49 -9.94 -35.13
C MET A 1 8.57 -10.46 -34.02
N TRP A 2 7.49 -11.18 -34.33
CA TRP A 2 6.50 -11.73 -33.36
C TRP A 2 7.08 -12.66 -32.26
N HIS A 3 8.05 -13.51 -32.60
CA HIS A 3 8.71 -14.40 -31.63
C HIS A 3 9.55 -13.66 -30.56
N CYS A 4 10.09 -12.48 -30.89
CA CYS A 4 10.84 -11.66 -29.93
C CYS A 4 9.89 -10.96 -28.94
N LEU A 5 8.72 -10.53 -29.40
CA LEU A 5 7.67 -9.97 -28.55
C LEU A 5 7.11 -11.01 -27.58
N LYS A 6 6.80 -12.23 -28.06
CA LYS A 6 6.37 -13.35 -27.20
C LYS A 6 7.42 -13.71 -26.14
N ARG A 7 8.70 -13.75 -26.50
CA ARG A 7 9.80 -14.00 -25.53
C ARG A 7 9.93 -12.89 -24.48
N ARG A 8 9.84 -11.63 -24.89
CA ARG A 8 9.86 -10.49 -23.95
C ARG A 8 8.64 -10.51 -23.02
N ALA A 9 7.45 -10.80 -23.55
CA ALA A 9 6.23 -10.92 -22.76
C ALA A 9 6.32 -12.09 -21.75
N ARG A 10 6.83 -13.26 -22.19
CA ARG A 10 7.04 -14.40 -21.30
C ARG A 10 8.05 -14.09 -20.19
N ARG A 11 9.22 -13.53 -20.52
CA ARG A 11 10.19 -13.09 -19.51
C ARG A 11 9.62 -12.06 -18.53
N ARG A 12 8.77 -11.14 -19.01
CA ARG A 12 8.10 -10.16 -18.14
C ARG A 12 7.10 -10.84 -17.20
N LYS A 13 6.36 -11.84 -17.69
CA LYS A 13 5.43 -12.64 -16.87
C LYS A 13 6.18 -13.46 -15.83
N ASP A 14 7.25 -14.15 -16.22
CA ASP A 14 8.08 -14.95 -15.31
C ASP A 14 8.69 -14.04 -14.23
N ARG A 15 9.19 -12.87 -14.63
CA ARG A 15 9.69 -11.85 -13.69
C ARG A 15 8.62 -11.31 -12.76
N ALA A 16 7.39 -11.11 -13.25
CA ALA A 16 6.27 -10.68 -12.42
C ALA A 16 5.91 -11.75 -11.37
N ALA A 17 5.92 -13.03 -11.75
CA ALA A 17 5.66 -14.14 -10.83
C ALA A 17 6.77 -14.30 -9.78
N GLU A 18 8.04 -14.11 -10.16
CA GLU A 18 9.17 -14.08 -9.22
C GLU A 18 9.01 -12.95 -8.21
N LEU A 19 8.67 -11.75 -8.68
CA LEU A 19 8.43 -10.61 -7.81
C LEU A 19 7.24 -10.87 -6.89
N GLU A 20 6.11 -11.35 -7.42
CA GLU A 20 4.94 -11.70 -6.61
C GLU A 20 5.30 -12.66 -5.47
N ARG A 21 6.06 -13.72 -5.79
CA ARG A 21 6.53 -14.69 -4.79
C ARG A 21 7.42 -14.04 -3.73
N ALA A 22 8.33 -13.15 -4.13
CA ALA A 22 9.22 -12.44 -3.20
C ALA A 22 8.44 -11.49 -2.28
N TYR A 23 7.53 -10.69 -2.84
CA TYR A 23 6.66 -9.79 -2.08
C TYR A 23 5.85 -10.57 -1.06
N ARG A 24 5.23 -11.68 -1.47
CA ARG A 24 4.49 -12.57 -0.57
C ARG A 24 5.37 -13.11 0.55
N SER A 25 6.59 -13.57 0.25
CA SER A 25 7.47 -14.15 1.26
C SER A 25 7.93 -13.15 2.33
N VAL A 26 8.01 -11.86 1.99
CA VAL A 26 8.41 -10.80 2.92
C VAL A 26 7.18 -10.34 3.72
N PHE A 27 6.12 -9.93 3.01
CA PHE A 27 5.03 -9.19 3.61
C PHE A 27 3.89 -10.03 4.20
N LEU A 28 3.85 -11.34 3.94
CA LEU A 28 2.94 -12.28 4.62
C LEU A 28 3.60 -12.98 5.81
N SER A 29 4.69 -12.43 6.31
CA SER A 29 5.27 -12.80 7.61
C SER A 29 4.77 -11.83 8.68
N THR A 30 4.81 -12.21 9.96
CA THR A 30 4.35 -11.35 11.06
C THR A 30 5.06 -9.99 11.07
N ASP A 31 6.39 -9.97 10.94
CA ASP A 31 7.14 -8.71 10.85
C ASP A 31 6.80 -7.94 9.55
N GLY A 32 6.55 -8.67 8.47
CA GLY A 32 6.14 -8.09 7.19
C GLY A 32 4.79 -7.39 7.24
N GLU A 33 3.82 -7.93 7.98
CA GLU A 33 2.52 -7.33 8.21
C GLU A 33 2.64 -6.03 9.01
N THR A 34 3.51 -5.99 10.03
CA THR A 34 3.83 -4.76 10.77
C THR A 34 4.42 -3.69 9.86
N VAL A 35 5.37 -4.06 8.99
CA VAL A 35 5.95 -3.12 8.02
C VAL A 35 4.91 -2.63 7.01
N LEU A 36 3.97 -3.49 6.58
CA LEU A 36 2.88 -3.06 5.69
C LEU A 36 1.97 -2.03 6.35
N ALA A 37 1.64 -2.21 7.63
CA ALA A 37 0.80 -1.27 8.38
C ALA A 37 1.46 0.10 8.49
N ASP A 38 2.74 0.13 8.89
CA ASP A 38 3.57 1.35 8.94
C ASP A 38 3.62 2.07 7.58
N LEU A 39 3.92 1.33 6.51
CA LEU A 39 3.95 1.89 5.15
C LEU A 39 2.58 2.42 4.70
N ALA A 40 1.47 1.78 5.12
CA ALA A 40 0.12 2.25 4.81
C ALA A 40 -0.16 3.61 5.44
N ALA A 41 0.26 3.81 6.70
CA ALA A 41 0.16 5.09 7.39
C ALA A 41 1.01 6.16 6.69
N ASP A 42 2.27 5.85 6.39
CA ASP A 42 3.23 6.78 5.79
C ASP A 42 2.84 7.26 4.40
N CYS A 43 2.32 6.37 3.55
CA CYS A 43 1.89 6.73 2.21
C CYS A 43 0.51 7.42 2.18
N GLY A 44 -0.21 7.40 3.30
CA GLY A 44 -1.53 8.00 3.44
C GLY A 44 -2.60 7.35 2.56
N ILE A 45 -2.43 6.07 2.17
CA ILE A 45 -3.34 5.36 1.26
C ILE A 45 -4.81 5.44 1.70
N TYR A 46 -5.04 5.48 3.01
CA TYR A 46 -6.37 5.53 3.62
C TYR A 46 -6.81 6.93 4.08
N GLN A 47 -5.93 7.93 3.96
CA GLN A 47 -6.22 9.31 4.32
C GLN A 47 -6.83 10.04 3.12
N ALA A 48 -7.86 10.86 3.36
CA ALA A 48 -8.35 11.79 2.36
C ALA A 48 -7.27 12.83 2.06
N PRO A 49 -6.99 13.18 0.79
CA PRO A 49 -6.10 14.28 0.48
C PRO A 49 -6.64 15.57 1.14
N PRO A 50 -5.78 16.35 1.84
CA PRO A 50 -6.13 17.72 2.24
C PRO A 50 -6.75 18.53 1.10
N VAL A 51 -7.79 19.31 1.43
CA VAL A 51 -8.57 20.10 0.46
C VAL A 51 -7.77 21.21 -0.23
N ASP A 52 -6.65 21.66 0.36
CA ASP A 52 -5.80 22.74 -0.17
C ASP A 52 -4.42 22.24 -0.62
N LEU A 53 -4.36 21.04 -1.20
CA LEU A 53 -3.13 20.48 -1.74
C LEU A 53 -2.82 21.06 -3.12
N GLY A 54 -1.75 21.87 -3.21
CA GLY A 54 -1.22 22.30 -4.49
C GLY A 54 -0.85 21.12 -5.39
N ALA A 55 -0.97 21.29 -6.72
CA ALA A 55 -0.87 20.22 -7.71
C ALA A 55 0.40 19.33 -7.60
N ARG A 56 1.55 19.93 -7.27
CA ARG A 56 2.82 19.19 -7.09
C ARG A 56 2.77 18.24 -5.89
N ALA A 57 2.27 18.72 -4.76
CA ALA A 57 2.17 17.94 -3.54
C ALA A 57 1.06 16.88 -3.65
N GLY A 58 -0.03 17.20 -4.36
CA GLY A 58 -1.05 16.21 -4.74
C GLY A 58 -0.49 15.06 -5.57
N GLY A 59 0.26 15.37 -6.65
CA GLY A 59 0.90 14.35 -7.48
C GLY A 59 1.94 13.49 -6.73
N TYR A 60 2.66 14.06 -5.77
CA TYR A 60 3.56 13.30 -4.90
C TYR A 60 2.80 12.31 -4.00
N LEU A 61 1.70 12.78 -3.38
CA LEU A 61 0.83 11.93 -2.57
C LEU A 61 0.24 10.78 -3.39
N ASP A 62 -0.32 11.07 -4.57
CA ASP A 62 -0.86 10.06 -5.48
C ASP A 62 0.19 9.04 -5.92
N GLY A 63 1.43 9.50 -6.16
CA GLY A 63 2.55 8.62 -6.47
C GLY A 63 2.87 7.62 -5.34
N ARG A 64 2.88 8.09 -4.08
CA ARG A 64 3.09 7.21 -2.91
C ARG A 64 1.96 6.19 -2.77
N LYS A 65 0.71 6.65 -2.92
CA LYS A 65 -0.49 5.78 -2.89
C LYS A 65 -0.46 4.72 -4.00
N ALA A 66 -0.08 5.11 -5.22
CA ALA A 66 0.01 4.20 -6.35
C ALA A 66 1.10 3.12 -6.14
N LEU A 67 2.24 3.51 -5.54
CA LEU A 67 3.30 2.56 -5.19
C LEU A 67 2.79 1.53 -4.17
N PHE A 68 2.11 1.97 -3.11
CA PHE A 68 1.57 1.06 -2.11
C PHE A 68 0.49 0.14 -2.70
N ALA A 69 -0.43 0.66 -3.53
CA ALA A 69 -1.44 -0.14 -4.22
C ALA A 69 -0.82 -1.24 -5.10
N ARG A 70 0.33 -0.98 -5.72
CA ARG A 70 1.08 -2.00 -6.48
C ARG A 70 1.55 -3.13 -5.57
N ILE A 71 2.02 -2.83 -4.35
CA ILE A 71 2.44 -3.85 -3.37
C ILE A 71 1.25 -4.74 -3.02
N LEU A 72 0.11 -4.14 -2.65
CA LEU A 72 -1.12 -4.88 -2.32
C LEU A 72 -1.58 -5.78 -3.48
N SER A 73 -1.46 -5.31 -4.73
CA SER A 73 -1.80 -6.12 -5.91
C SER A 73 -0.95 -7.39 -6.05
N MET A 74 0.33 -7.35 -5.64
CA MET A 74 1.24 -8.51 -5.67
C MET A 74 0.94 -9.49 -4.53
N LEU A 75 0.40 -9.00 -3.41
CA LEU A 75 -0.01 -9.84 -2.30
C LEU A 75 -1.36 -10.53 -2.56
N ARG A 76 -2.14 -10.02 -3.52
CA ARG A 76 -3.54 -10.44 -3.81
C ARG A 76 -4.39 -10.50 -2.55
N ILE A 77 -4.17 -9.53 -1.65
CA ILE A 77 -4.97 -9.37 -0.42
C ILE A 77 -6.43 -9.25 -0.84
N PRO A 78 -7.34 -10.10 -0.35
CA PRO A 78 -8.74 -10.01 -0.69
C PRO A 78 -9.35 -8.70 -0.19
N PRO A 79 -10.45 -8.22 -0.79
CA PRO A 79 -11.07 -6.94 -0.45
C PRO A 79 -11.43 -6.81 1.04
N GLU A 80 -11.77 -7.91 1.72
CA GLU A 80 -12.03 -7.92 3.17
C GLU A 80 -10.81 -7.52 4.01
N GLU A 81 -9.62 -7.98 3.63
CA GLU A 81 -8.38 -7.77 4.38
C GLU A 81 -7.80 -6.38 4.07
N HIS A 82 -8.09 -5.82 2.88
CA HIS A 82 -7.95 -4.39 2.60
C HIS A 82 -8.80 -3.52 3.54
N ALA A 83 -10.02 -3.95 3.87
CA ALA A 83 -10.89 -3.21 4.79
C ALA A 83 -10.43 -3.33 6.25
N ALA A 84 -9.86 -4.47 6.65
CA ALA A 84 -9.23 -4.64 7.95
C ALA A 84 -8.00 -3.73 8.12
N LEU A 85 -7.13 -3.66 7.10
CA LEU A 85 -5.99 -2.73 7.08
C LEU A 85 -6.45 -1.26 7.10
N GLN A 86 -7.55 -0.92 6.40
CA GLN A 86 -8.18 0.39 6.50
C GLN A 86 -8.65 0.72 7.92
N ALA A 87 -9.26 -0.24 8.60
CA ALA A 87 -9.74 -0.06 9.97
C ALA A 87 -8.58 0.08 10.96
N ALA A 88 -7.54 -0.73 10.83
CA ALA A 88 -6.33 -0.66 11.65
C ALA A 88 -5.62 0.70 11.50
N ALA A 89 -5.41 1.16 10.26
CA ALA A 89 -4.78 2.46 10.01
C ALA A 89 -5.62 3.65 10.53
N ARG A 90 -6.95 3.54 10.55
CA ARG A 90 -7.84 4.56 11.17
C ARG A 90 -7.73 4.58 12.69
N LEU A 91 -7.49 3.43 13.31
CA LEU A 91 -7.31 3.33 14.76
C LEU A 91 -5.99 3.99 15.21
N GLU A 92 -4.92 3.84 14.45
CA GLU A 92 -3.62 4.49 14.74
C GLU A 92 -3.61 6.00 14.47
N THR A 93 -4.53 6.51 13.63
CA THR A 93 -4.66 7.94 13.33
C THR A 93 -5.74 8.64 14.15
N LEU A 94 -6.37 7.96 15.12
CA LEU A 94 -7.20 8.64 16.10
C LEU A 94 -6.30 9.57 16.91
N PRO A 95 -6.56 10.89 16.93
CA PRO A 95 -5.91 11.74 17.92
C PRO A 95 -6.26 11.16 19.29
N GLU A 96 -5.23 10.99 20.13
CA GLU A 96 -5.45 10.84 21.56
C GLU A 96 -6.23 12.09 21.98
N PHE A 97 -7.56 11.96 22.07
CA PHE A 97 -8.36 12.97 22.75
C PHE A 97 -7.90 12.88 24.20
N GLU A 98 -6.99 13.77 24.59
CA GLU A 98 -6.78 14.12 25.98
C GLU A 98 -8.17 14.38 26.56
N HIS A 99 -8.61 13.48 27.43
CA HIS A 99 -9.70 13.75 28.33
C HIS A 99 -9.23 14.91 29.23
N ASP A 100 -9.49 16.14 28.80
CA ASP A 100 -9.51 17.29 29.68
C ASP A 100 -10.73 17.12 30.61
N GLU A 101 -10.56 16.27 31.62
CA GLU A 101 -11.33 16.35 32.86
C GLU A 101 -10.64 17.35 33.81
N GLU A 102 -11.46 18.24 34.39
CA GLU A 102 -11.20 19.18 35.50
C GLU A 102 -10.35 20.41 35.14
N PHE A 103 -10.82 21.66 35.28
CA PHE A 103 -11.48 22.30 36.43
C PHE A 103 -12.46 23.42 36.03
#